data_AF-A0A4S0Q867-F1
#
_entry.id   AF-A0A4S0Q867-F1
#
_cell.length_a   1.000
_cell.length_b   1.000
_cell.length_c   1.000
_cell.angle_alpha   90.00
_cell.angle_beta   90.00
_cell.angle_gamma   90.00
#
_symmetry.space_group_name_H-M   'P 1'
#
loop_
_entity.id
_entity.type
_entity.pdbx_description
1 polymer ?
#
loop_
_entity_poly.entity_id
_entity_poly.type
_entity_poly.pdbx_seq_one_letter_code
_entity_poly.pdbx_strand_id
1 'polypeptide(L)'
;LLGGLIAARVPLWPLLMLPQGILIVFLFTLLHETVHRTAFETQWLNDAVARLCSLAIALPADWFRYFHFAHHRFTQDPDNDPELAFPKPETLRQYIVHVS
;
A
#
# COMPACT_ATOMS: atom_id res chain seq x y z
N LEU A 1 10.76 15.44 -3.19
CA LEU A 1 10.49 16.89 -3.13
C LEU A 1 9.45 17.23 -2.06
N LEU A 2 8.19 16.82 -2.20
CA LEU A 2 7.11 17.17 -1.23
C LEU A 2 7.45 16.76 0.21
N GLY A 3 7.87 15.51 0.44
CA GLY A 3 8.34 15.07 1.76
C GLY A 3 9.47 15.92 2.34
N GLY A 4 10.37 16.45 1.50
CA GLY A 4 11.42 17.37 1.93
C GLY A 4 10.89 18.75 2.34
N LEU A 5 9.92 19.30 1.59
CA LEU A 5 9.25 20.56 1.93
C LEU A 5 8.43 20.44 3.23
N ILE A 6 7.76 19.29 3.42
CA ILE A 6 7.05 18.95 4.66
C ILE A 6 8.05 18.88 5.83
N ALA A 7 9.15 18.14 5.68
CA ALA A 7 10.18 18.03 6.71
C ALA A 7 10.81 19.39 7.07
N ALA A 8 11.00 20.26 6.08
CA ALA A 8 11.50 21.62 6.29
C ALA A 8 10.47 22.61 6.85
N ARG A 9 9.20 22.19 7.04
CA ARG A 9 8.10 23.01 7.58
C ARG A 9 7.95 24.37 6.87
N VAL A 10 8.03 24.38 5.55
CA VAL A 10 7.79 25.59 4.74
C VAL A 10 6.41 26.21 5.04
N PRO A 11 6.17 27.50 4.76
CA PRO A 11 4.83 28.07 4.91
C PRO A 11 3.77 27.22 4.21
N LEU A 12 2.63 26.99 4.88
CA LEU A 12 1.54 26.13 4.42
C LEU A 12 1.91 24.65 4.21
N TRP A 13 3.00 24.14 4.80
CA TRP A 13 3.38 22.72 4.69
C TRP A 13 2.27 21.70 5.01
N PRO A 14 1.29 21.94 5.92
CA PRO A 14 0.23 20.96 6.17
C PRO A 14 -0.61 20.69 4.92
N LEU A 15 -0.76 21.67 4.01
CA LEU A 15 -1.49 21.47 2.75
C LEU A 15 -0.75 20.52 1.80
N LEU A 16 0.57 20.37 1.95
CA LEU A 16 1.38 19.44 1.16
C LEU A 16 1.18 17.97 1.58
N MET A 17 0.61 17.72 2.76
CA MET A 17 0.33 16.36 3.24
C MET A 17 -0.64 15.62 2.32
N LEU A 18 -1.64 16.32 1.77
CA LEU A 18 -2.63 15.73 0.87
C LEU A 18 -2.00 15.20 -0.43
N PRO A 19 -1.29 16.02 -1.25
CA PRO A 19 -0.63 15.52 -2.44
C PRO A 19 0.48 14.52 -2.12
N GLN A 20 1.20 14.67 -1.00
CA GLN A 20 2.16 13.66 -0.55
C GLN A 20 1.50 12.30 -0.29
N GLY A 21 0.35 12.28 0.38
CA GLY A 21 -0.43 11.07 0.63
C GLY A 21 -0.90 10.41 -0.66
N ILE A 22 -1.42 11.20 -1.62
CA ILE A 22 -1.81 10.70 -2.95
C ILE A 22 -0.61 10.03 -3.64
N LEU A 23 0.55 10.69 -3.68
CA LEU A 23 1.75 10.11 -4.31
C LEU A 23 2.20 8.82 -3.63
N ILE A 24 2.11 8.72 -2.30
CA ILE A 24 2.40 7.49 -1.57
C ILE A 24 1.43 6.36 -1.98
N VAL A 25 0.14 6.65 -2.11
CA VAL A 25 -0.86 5.66 -2.55
C VAL A 25 -0.56 5.14 -3.97
N PHE A 26 -0.08 5.98 -4.88
CA PHE A 26 0.36 5.53 -6.21
C PHE A 26 1.58 4.59 -6.17
N LEU A 27 2.42 4.65 -5.13
CA LEU A 27 3.48 3.64 -4.96
C LEU A 27 2.92 2.27 -4.63
N PHE A 28 1.78 2.19 -3.92
CA PHE A 28 1.10 0.93 -3.65
C PHE A 28 0.57 0.29 -4.94
N THR A 29 0.04 1.07 -5.89
CA THR A 29 -0.42 0.52 -7.17
C THR A 29 0.72 -0.09 -7.98
N LEU A 30 1.91 0.54 -7.97
CA LEU A 30 3.09 -0.02 -8.61
C LEU A 30 3.61 -1.27 -7.88
N LEU A 31 3.61 -1.26 -6.54
CA LEU A 31 3.92 -2.44 -5.74
C LEU A 31 2.99 -3.61 -6.08
N HIS A 32 1.68 -3.38 -6.16
CA HIS A 32 0.66 -4.37 -6.50
C HIS A 32 0.97 -5.10 -7.81
N GLU A 33 1.16 -4.36 -8.91
CA GLU A 33 1.45 -4.98 -10.20
C GLU A 33 2.81 -5.68 -10.25
N THR A 34 3.80 -5.16 -9.52
CA THR A 34 5.14 -5.76 -9.49
C THR A 34 5.20 -7.02 -8.62
N VAL A 35 4.40 -7.15 -7.56
CA VAL A 35 4.31 -8.43 -6.82
C VAL A 35 3.59 -9.53 -7.60
N HIS A 36 2.69 -9.16 -8.51
CA HIS A 36 2.12 -10.07 -9.52
C HIS A 36 3.12 -10.45 -10.61
N ARG A 37 4.22 -9.68 -10.73
CA ARG A 37 5.24 -9.82 -11.79
C ARG A 37 4.67 -9.67 -13.20
N THR A 38 3.67 -8.80 -13.34
CA THR A 38 2.99 -8.47 -14.62
C THR A 38 3.42 -7.12 -15.18
N ALA A 39 4.03 -6.25 -14.36
CA ALA A 39 4.37 -4.89 -14.75
C ALA A 39 5.54 -4.81 -15.74
N PHE A 40 6.55 -5.66 -15.59
CA PHE A 40 7.72 -5.73 -16.47
C PHE A 40 7.91 -7.14 -17.03
N GLU A 41 8.37 -7.25 -18.27
CA GLU A 41 8.76 -8.53 -18.88
C GLU A 41 9.92 -9.19 -18.10
N THR A 42 10.91 -8.38 -17.71
CA THR A 42 12.08 -8.85 -16.98
C THR A 42 11.76 -9.04 -15.49
N GLN A 43 11.83 -10.29 -15.02
CA GLN A 43 11.37 -10.64 -13.66
C GLN A 43 12.11 -9.89 -12.54
N TRP A 44 13.44 -9.71 -12.64
CA TRP A 44 14.19 -9.02 -11.59
C TRP A 44 13.83 -7.53 -11.48
N LEU A 45 13.34 -6.90 -12.56
CA LEU A 45 12.86 -5.51 -12.50
C LEU A 45 11.61 -5.41 -11.63
N ASN A 46 10.68 -6.36 -11.74
CA ASN A 46 9.51 -6.42 -10.86
C ASN A 46 9.95 -6.55 -9.40
N ASP A 47 10.84 -7.50 -9.10
CA ASP A 47 11.30 -7.73 -7.71
C ASP A 47 12.04 -6.52 -7.14
N ALA A 48 12.86 -5.83 -7.94
CA ALA A 48 13.58 -4.63 -7.53
C ALA A 48 12.63 -3.46 -7.25
N VAL A 49 11.69 -3.19 -8.16
CA VAL A 49 10.69 -2.12 -8.00
C VAL A 49 9.77 -2.40 -6.82
N ALA A 50 9.33 -3.65 -6.63
CA ALA A 50 8.55 -4.06 -5.48
C ALA A 50 9.29 -3.77 -4.16
N ARG A 51 10.59 -4.10 -4.07
CA ARG A 51 11.40 -3.81 -2.86
C ARG A 51 11.57 -2.32 -2.61
N LEU A 52 11.74 -1.51 -3.66
CA LEU A 52 11.83 -0.05 -3.54
C LEU A 52 10.53 0.57 -3.04
N CYS A 53 9.39 0.21 -3.65
CA CYS A 53 8.08 0.68 -3.22
C CYS A 53 7.75 0.21 -1.79
N SER A 54 8.05 -1.06 -1.49
CA SER A 54 7.91 -1.67 -0.17
C SER A 54 8.61 -0.88 0.94
N LEU A 55 9.86 -0.46 0.70
CA LEU A 55 10.60 0.38 1.64
C LEU A 55 9.94 1.74 1.80
N ALA A 56 9.54 2.38 0.70
CA ALA A 56 8.96 3.72 0.71
C ALA A 56 7.62 3.80 1.46
N ILE A 57 6.82 2.73 1.44
CA ILE A 57 5.49 2.68 2.07
C ILE A 57 5.45 1.82 3.33
N ALA A 58 6.60 1.32 3.80
CA ALA A 58 6.72 0.45 4.98
C ALA A 58 5.85 -0.82 4.93
N LEU A 59 5.73 -1.44 3.74
CA LEU A 59 4.96 -2.66 3.52
C LEU A 59 5.86 -3.74 2.92
N PRO A 60 6.29 -4.78 3.67
CA PRO A 60 7.27 -5.76 3.17
C PRO A 60 6.78 -6.49 1.90
N ALA A 61 7.54 -6.38 0.81
CA ALA A 61 7.14 -6.91 -0.51
C ALA A 61 6.86 -8.42 -0.50
N ASP A 62 7.72 -9.19 0.18
CA ASP A 62 7.58 -10.66 0.23
C ASP A 62 6.32 -11.07 1.01
N TRP A 63 6.06 -10.43 2.16
CA TRP A 63 4.83 -10.65 2.91
C TRP A 63 3.60 -10.27 2.09
N PHE A 64 3.61 -9.07 1.49
CA PHE A 64 2.49 -8.57 0.70
C PHE A 64 2.20 -9.46 -0.51
N ARG A 65 3.23 -9.96 -1.20
CA ARG A 65 3.06 -10.91 -2.32
C ARG A 65 2.30 -12.17 -1.89
N TYR A 66 2.69 -12.80 -0.79
CA TYR A 66 2.01 -14.01 -0.32
C TYR A 66 0.61 -13.72 0.23
N PHE A 67 0.45 -12.64 0.99
CA PHE A 67 -0.86 -12.16 1.45
C PHE A 67 -1.81 -11.94 0.26
N HIS A 68 -1.32 -11.25 -0.77
CA HIS A 68 -2.12 -10.83 -1.90
C HIS A 68 -2.45 -12.00 -2.84
N PHE A 69 -1.54 -12.95 -3.02
CA PHE A 69 -1.84 -14.20 -3.72
C PHE A 69 -2.88 -15.06 -2.97
N ALA A 70 -2.82 -15.13 -1.64
CA ALA A 70 -3.84 -15.82 -0.86
C ALA A 70 -5.20 -15.12 -1.01
N HIS A 71 -5.24 -13.80 -0.90
CA HIS A 71 -6.44 -13.00 -1.14
C HIS A 71 -7.04 -13.25 -2.53
N HIS A 72 -6.26 -13.19 -3.61
CA HIS A 72 -6.75 -13.48 -4.97
C HIS A 72 -7.20 -14.94 -5.17
N ARG A 73 -6.54 -15.88 -4.49
CA ARG A 73 -6.88 -17.31 -4.59
C ARG A 73 -8.21 -17.61 -3.89
N PHE A 74 -8.50 -16.93 -2.79
CA PHE A 74 -9.60 -17.21 -1.88
C PHE A 74 -10.50 -15.99 -1.66
N THR A 75 -10.65 -15.12 -2.66
CA THR A 75 -11.34 -13.83 -2.50
C THR A 75 -12.74 -14.01 -1.91
N GLN A 76 -13.03 -13.30 -0.81
CA GLN A 76 -14.28 -13.38 -0.06
C GLN A 76 -14.58 -14.74 0.60
N ASP A 77 -13.60 -15.63 0.72
CA ASP A 77 -13.68 -16.84 1.55
C ASP A 77 -13.37 -16.48 3.01
N PRO A 78 -14.33 -16.56 3.94
CA PRO A 78 -14.12 -16.16 5.34
C PRO A 78 -13.03 -16.97 6.07
N ASP A 79 -12.75 -18.20 5.61
CA ASP A 79 -11.81 -19.09 6.28
C ASP A 79 -10.38 -18.94 5.73
N ASN A 80 -10.24 -18.46 4.49
CA ASN A 80 -8.97 -18.49 3.75
C ASN A 80 -8.49 -17.13 3.22
N ASP A 81 -9.36 -16.13 3.10
CA ASP A 81 -8.98 -14.78 2.67
C ASP A 81 -8.33 -14.01 3.82
N PRO A 82 -7.01 -13.71 3.77
CA PRO A 82 -6.36 -12.99 4.85
C PRO A 82 -6.84 -11.53 4.96
N GLU A 83 -7.52 -10.98 3.95
CA GLU A 83 -8.16 -9.65 4.04
C GLU A 83 -9.34 -9.66 5.04
N LEU A 84 -9.97 -10.82 5.24
CA LEU A 84 -11.12 -10.99 6.14
C LEU A 84 -10.73 -11.35 7.58
N ALA A 85 -9.42 -11.43 7.90
CA ALA A 85 -8.93 -11.77 9.23
C ALA A 85 -9.40 -10.81 10.34
N PHE A 86 -9.80 -9.59 9.97
CA PHE A 86 -10.40 -8.62 10.87
C PHE A 86 -11.78 -8.18 10.35
N PRO A 87 -12.77 -7.98 11.24
CA PRO A 87 -14.08 -7.52 10.84
C PRO A 87 -14.00 -6.10 10.28
N LYS A 88 -14.76 -5.84 9.22
CA LYS A 88 -14.94 -4.50 8.67
C LYS A 88 -15.71 -3.62 9.66
N PRO A 89 -15.45 -2.30 9.69
CA PRO A 89 -16.22 -1.39 10.54
C PRO A 89 -17.70 -1.39 10.12
N GLU A 90 -18.61 -1.55 11.08
CA GLU A 90 -20.07 -1.58 10.88
C GLU A 90 -20.75 -0.24 11.23
N THR A 91 -20.03 0.65 11.91
CA THR A 91 -20.53 1.96 12.34
C THR A 91 -19.59 3.08 11.90
N LEU A 92 -20.12 4.29 11.80
CA LEU A 92 -19.32 5.48 11.48
C LEU A 92 -18.17 5.70 12.48
N ARG A 93 -18.41 5.40 13.77
CA ARG A 93 -17.37 5.52 14.80
C ARG A 93 -16.23 4.52 14.57
N GLN A 94 -16.56 3.27 14.27
CA GLN A 94 -15.55 2.25 13.94
C GLN A 94 -14.79 2.63 12.66
N TYR A 95 -15.48 3.17 11.66
CA TYR A 95 -14.86 3.62 10.42
C TYR A 95 -13.85 4.75 10.68
N ILE A 96 -14.22 5.78 11.44
CA ILE A 96 -13.31 6.88 11.80
C ILE A 96 -12.07 6.33 12.51
N VAL A 97 -12.25 5.46 13.52
CA VAL A 97 -11.12 4.85 14.24
C VAL A 97 -10.24 4.01 13.31
N HIS A 98 -10.83 3.30 12.35
CA HIS A 98 -10.10 2.46 11.40
C HIS A 98 -9.22 3.27 10.44
N VAL A 99 -9.63 4.49 10.06
CA VAL A 99 -8.89 5.36 9.12
C VAL A 99 -8.06 6.45 9.81
N SER A 100 -8.04 6.50 11.14
CA SER A 100 -7.31 7.51 11.94
C SER A 100 -5.85 7.15 12.20
#